data_AF-A0A7J9IYT5-F1
#
_entry.id   AF-A0A7J9IYT5-F1
#
_cell.length_a   1.000
_cell.length_b   1.000
_cell.length_c   1.000
_cell.angle_alpha   90.00
_cell.angle_beta   90.00
_cell.angle_gamma   90.00
#
_symmetry.space_group_name_H-M   'P 1'
#
loop_
_entity.id
_entity.type
_entity.pdbx_description
1 polymer ?
#
loop_
_entity_poly.entity_id
_entity_poly.type
_entity_poly.pdbx_seq_one_letter_code
_entity_poly.pdbx_strand_id
1 'polypeptide(L)'
;MHLHQQLKLVMDSIVWAFRHTERNIAETGLNLLLEMLKNFQASEFCNQFYRTYFLTIEQEIFAVLTDTFHKPGFKLHVLILQQLFCLVESSLLTEPLWDAATVPYQYPNNGMFVREYTIKLLSTSFPNMTATEVTQLVNGLFESRNDLSTFKNHIRDFLVQSKEFSAQDNKDLYAEEAALQRERERQRMLSIPGLIAPNEIQDEMLDS
;
A
#
# COMPACT_ATOMS: atom_id res chain seq x y z
N MET A 1 -3.23 -23.38 -19.56
CA MET A 1 -4.55 -22.69 -19.60
C MET A 1 -5.30 -22.79 -18.27
N HIS A 2 -5.44 -23.98 -17.66
CA HIS A 2 -6.16 -24.14 -16.38
C HIS A 2 -5.54 -23.41 -15.17
N LEU A 3 -4.20 -23.45 -15.02
CA LEU A 3 -3.51 -22.78 -13.90
C LEU A 3 -3.71 -21.25 -13.90
N HIS A 4 -3.76 -20.63 -15.08
CA HIS A 4 -4.00 -19.19 -15.22
C HIS A 4 -5.42 -18.80 -14.79
N GLN A 5 -6.42 -19.64 -15.11
CA GLN A 5 -7.80 -19.43 -14.68
C GLN A 5 -7.94 -19.56 -13.16
N GLN A 6 -7.27 -20.55 -12.55
CA GLN A 6 -7.27 -20.72 -11.09
C GLN A 6 -6.61 -19.54 -10.38
N LEU A 7 -5.45 -19.09 -10.85
CA LEU A 7 -4.77 -17.92 -10.26
C LEU A 7 -5.61 -16.66 -10.38
N LYS A 8 -6.32 -16.46 -11.50
CA LYS A 8 -7.27 -15.36 -11.64
C LYS A 8 -8.36 -15.39 -10.57
N LEU A 9 -8.97 -16.55 -10.31
CA LEU A 9 -9.99 -16.68 -9.27
C LEU A 9 -9.43 -16.36 -7.87
N VAL A 10 -8.18 -16.73 -7.59
CA VAL A 10 -7.51 -16.38 -6.34
C VAL A 10 -7.32 -14.87 -6.23
N MET A 11 -6.81 -14.22 -7.29
CA MET A 11 -6.66 -12.75 -7.32
C MET A 11 -8.00 -12.03 -7.17
N ASP A 12 -9.05 -12.48 -7.87
CA ASP A 12 -10.39 -11.90 -7.76
C ASP A 12 -10.95 -12.04 -6.33
N SER A 13 -10.67 -13.17 -5.65
CA SER A 13 -11.09 -13.41 -4.26
C SER A 13 -10.33 -12.52 -3.27
N ILE A 14 -9.03 -12.29 -3.50
CA ILE A 14 -8.21 -11.37 -2.70
C ILE A 14 -8.72 -9.93 -2.85
N VAL A 15 -9.01 -9.51 -4.09
CA VAL A 15 -9.59 -8.20 -4.40
C VAL A 15 -10.92 -8.00 -3.71
N TRP A 16 -11.79 -9.01 -3.78
CA TRP A 16 -13.07 -8.98 -3.07
C TRP A 16 -12.86 -8.83 -1.55
N ALA A 17 -11.93 -9.59 -0.97
CA ALA A 17 -11.67 -9.56 0.46
C ALA A 17 -11.19 -8.20 0.94
N PHE A 18 -10.18 -7.59 0.29
CA PHE A 18 -9.68 -6.29 0.75
C PHE A 18 -10.62 -5.11 0.48
N ARG A 19 -11.63 -5.29 -0.39
CA ARG A 19 -12.72 -4.33 -0.60
C ARG A 19 -13.84 -4.43 0.45
N HIS A 20 -13.82 -5.48 1.28
CA HIS A 20 -14.86 -5.73 2.26
C HIS A 20 -14.93 -4.61 3.33
N THR A 21 -16.12 -4.33 3.86
CA THR A 21 -16.32 -3.32 4.91
C THR A 21 -15.93 -3.83 6.29
N GLU A 22 -16.14 -5.13 6.55
CA GLU A 22 -15.60 -5.79 7.75
C GLU A 22 -14.08 -5.77 7.78
N ARG A 23 -13.54 -5.06 8.77
CA ARG A 23 -12.10 -4.82 8.95
C ARG A 23 -11.26 -6.09 8.90
N ASN A 24 -11.66 -7.13 9.61
CA ASN A 24 -10.88 -8.37 9.71
C ASN A 24 -10.76 -9.07 8.35
N ILE A 25 -11.82 -9.03 7.54
CA ILE A 25 -11.82 -9.62 6.20
C ILE A 25 -10.93 -8.78 5.29
N ALA A 26 -11.05 -7.45 5.35
CA ALA A 26 -10.24 -6.55 4.56
C ALA A 26 -8.74 -6.70 4.85
N GLU A 27 -8.39 -6.71 6.13
CA GLU A 27 -7.02 -6.88 6.62
C GLU A 27 -6.44 -8.25 6.22
N THR A 28 -7.25 -9.32 6.27
CA THR A 28 -6.84 -10.64 5.80
C THR A 28 -6.53 -10.62 4.30
N GLY A 29 -7.39 -9.98 3.49
CA GLY A 29 -7.17 -9.84 2.05
C GLY A 29 -5.88 -9.07 1.72
N LEU A 30 -5.60 -7.98 2.43
CA LEU A 30 -4.39 -7.18 2.23
C LEU A 30 -3.11 -7.93 2.65
N ASN A 31 -3.14 -8.65 3.77
CA ASN A 31 -2.00 -9.46 4.20
C ASN A 31 -1.71 -10.60 3.21
N LEU A 32 -2.77 -11.28 2.73
CA LEU A 32 -2.63 -12.35 1.74
C LEU A 32 -2.05 -11.81 0.42
N LEU A 33 -2.49 -10.63 -0.03
CA LEU A 33 -1.90 -9.97 -1.18
C LEU A 33 -0.41 -9.67 -0.97
N LEU A 34 -0.04 -9.09 0.17
CA LEU A 34 1.35 -8.75 0.49
C LEU A 34 2.26 -10.00 0.50
N GLU A 35 1.79 -11.10 1.07
CA GLU A 35 2.50 -12.37 1.05
C GLU A 35 2.63 -12.93 -0.37
N MET A 36 1.54 -12.89 -1.15
CA MET A 36 1.54 -13.32 -2.54
C MET A 36 2.55 -12.53 -3.39
N LEU A 37 2.61 -11.21 -3.23
CA LEU A 37 3.59 -10.36 -3.91
C LEU A 37 5.03 -10.79 -3.59
N LYS A 38 5.35 -11.02 -2.31
CA LYS A 38 6.69 -11.47 -1.89
C LYS A 38 7.04 -12.84 -2.48
N ASN A 39 6.09 -13.76 -2.49
CA ASN A 39 6.30 -15.11 -3.02
C ASN A 39 6.53 -15.10 -4.54
N PHE A 40 5.75 -14.34 -5.31
CA PHE A 40 5.94 -14.26 -6.76
C PHE A 40 7.21 -13.52 -7.15
N GLN A 41 7.61 -12.48 -6.40
CA GLN A 41 8.86 -11.76 -6.62
C GLN A 41 10.09 -12.68 -6.51
N ALA A 42 10.05 -13.69 -5.65
CA ALA A 42 11.12 -14.68 -5.48
C ALA A 42 11.00 -15.91 -6.40
N SER A 43 9.94 -15.99 -7.23
CA SER A 43 9.63 -17.14 -8.08
C SER A 43 10.10 -16.97 -9.52
N GLU A 44 10.22 -18.07 -10.26
CA GLU A 44 10.46 -18.05 -11.72
C GLU A 44 9.32 -17.40 -12.52
N PHE A 45 8.13 -17.26 -11.93
CA PHE A 45 6.95 -16.67 -12.56
C PHE A 45 6.82 -15.15 -12.32
N CYS A 46 7.83 -14.50 -11.75
CA CYS A 46 7.82 -13.07 -11.40
C CYS A 46 7.34 -12.19 -12.57
N ASN A 47 8.03 -12.22 -13.72
CA ASN A 47 7.65 -11.41 -14.88
C ASN A 47 6.22 -11.73 -15.37
N GLN A 48 5.86 -13.00 -15.47
CA GLN A 48 4.52 -13.41 -15.93
C GLN A 48 3.41 -12.91 -15.00
N PHE A 49 3.62 -13.00 -13.68
CA PHE A 49 2.67 -12.55 -12.68
C PHE A 49 2.46 -11.04 -12.77
N TYR A 50 3.55 -10.26 -12.72
CA TYR A 50 3.44 -8.80 -12.71
C TYR A 50 2.99 -8.22 -14.05
N ARG A 51 3.37 -8.81 -15.19
CA ARG A 51 2.80 -8.43 -16.49
C ARG A 51 1.28 -8.59 -16.54
N THR A 52 0.74 -9.56 -15.80
CA THR A 52 -0.70 -9.84 -15.75
C THR A 52 -1.42 -8.96 -14.73
N TYR A 53 -0.87 -8.81 -13.53
CA TYR A 53 -1.61 -8.29 -12.38
C TYR A 53 -1.10 -6.96 -11.81
N PHE A 54 0.08 -6.45 -12.22
CA PHE A 54 0.66 -5.25 -11.60
C PHE A 54 -0.30 -4.05 -11.63
N LEU A 55 -0.76 -3.67 -12.83
CA LEU A 55 -1.63 -2.50 -12.99
C LEU A 55 -2.99 -2.70 -12.32
N THR A 56 -3.52 -3.93 -12.35
CA THR A 56 -4.76 -4.26 -11.64
C THR A 56 -4.58 -4.09 -10.14
N ILE A 57 -3.50 -4.61 -9.55
CA ILE A 57 -3.23 -4.48 -8.12
C ILE A 57 -3.06 -3.00 -7.74
N GLU A 58 -2.28 -2.24 -8.50
CA GLU A 58 -2.09 -0.81 -8.26
C GLU A 58 -3.42 -0.06 -8.29
N GLN A 59 -4.22 -0.25 -9.33
CA GLN A 59 -5.54 0.38 -9.49
C GLN A 59 -6.49 0.02 -8.35
N GLU A 60 -6.56 -1.26 -7.98
CA GLU A 60 -7.48 -1.74 -6.94
C GLU A 60 -7.06 -1.23 -5.56
N ILE A 61 -5.75 -1.17 -5.26
CA ILE A 61 -5.25 -0.65 -4.00
C ILE A 61 -5.48 0.85 -3.90
N PHE A 62 -5.22 1.64 -4.96
CA PHE A 62 -5.57 3.05 -4.94
C PHE A 62 -7.08 3.25 -4.77
N ALA A 63 -7.92 2.50 -5.49
CA ALA A 63 -9.37 2.62 -5.36
C ALA A 63 -9.86 2.45 -3.92
N VAL A 64 -9.34 1.46 -3.19
CA VAL A 64 -9.71 1.20 -1.79
C VAL A 64 -9.06 2.19 -0.82
N LEU A 65 -7.78 2.52 -1.02
CA LEU A 65 -7.05 3.51 -0.23
C LEU A 65 -7.73 4.88 -0.23
N THR A 66 -8.40 5.21 -1.32
CA THR A 66 -9.11 6.47 -1.53
C THR A 66 -10.59 6.39 -1.16
N ASP A 67 -11.06 5.24 -0.69
CA ASP A 67 -12.38 5.09 -0.09
C ASP A 67 -12.30 5.43 1.41
N THR A 68 -13.22 6.28 1.85
CA THR A 68 -13.33 6.73 3.23
C THR A 68 -13.68 5.61 4.23
N PHE A 69 -14.20 4.47 3.77
CA PHE A 69 -14.53 3.33 4.63
C PHE A 69 -13.33 2.45 5.00
N HIS A 70 -12.22 2.52 4.25
CA HIS A 70 -11.11 1.56 4.38
C HIS A 70 -9.86 2.14 5.05
N LYS A 71 -9.98 3.30 5.72
CA LYS A 71 -8.88 3.92 6.49
C LYS A 71 -8.17 2.98 7.46
N PRO A 72 -8.84 2.03 8.15
CA PRO A 72 -8.15 1.08 9.02
C PRO A 72 -7.07 0.24 8.32
N GLY A 73 -7.19 0.03 7.00
CA GLY A 73 -6.22 -0.71 6.18
C GLY A 73 -5.02 0.12 5.70
N PHE A 74 -4.95 1.43 6.03
CA PHE A 74 -3.98 2.39 5.48
C PHE A 74 -2.54 1.87 5.46
N LYS A 75 -2.07 1.32 6.59
CA LYS A 75 -0.72 0.75 6.71
C LYS A 75 -0.43 -0.30 5.63
N LEU A 76 -1.35 -1.25 5.41
CA LEU A 76 -1.14 -2.35 4.48
C LEU A 76 -1.23 -1.87 3.02
N HIS A 77 -2.14 -0.95 2.71
CA HIS A 77 -2.19 -0.31 1.39
C HIS A 77 -0.87 0.36 1.03
N VAL A 78 -0.31 1.14 1.96
CA VAL A 78 0.98 1.83 1.79
C VAL A 78 2.11 0.81 1.56
N LEU A 79 2.17 -0.26 2.34
CA LEU A 79 3.18 -1.32 2.17
C LEU A 79 3.10 -2.00 0.80
N ILE A 80 1.89 -2.29 0.32
CA ILE A 80 1.67 -2.90 -0.99
C ILE A 80 2.13 -1.95 -2.11
N LEU A 81 1.71 -0.68 -2.07
CA LEU A 81 2.12 0.32 -3.06
C LEU A 81 3.64 0.50 -3.06
N GLN A 82 4.27 0.60 -1.89
CA GLN A 82 5.71 0.73 -1.79
C GLN A 82 6.43 -0.48 -2.41
N GLN A 83 5.94 -1.71 -2.15
CA GLN A 83 6.52 -2.90 -2.74
C GLN A 83 6.46 -2.87 -4.27
N LEU A 84 5.33 -2.47 -4.86
CA LEU A 84 5.18 -2.33 -6.31
C LEU A 84 6.15 -1.27 -6.88
N PHE A 85 6.28 -0.12 -6.21
CA PHE A 85 7.12 0.99 -6.67
C PHE A 85 8.61 0.68 -6.55
N CYS A 86 9.01 -0.06 -5.51
CA CYS A 86 10.37 -0.60 -5.40
C CYS A 86 10.66 -1.63 -6.49
N LEU A 87 9.68 -2.48 -6.83
CA LEU A 87 9.87 -3.56 -7.79
C LEU A 87 10.18 -3.05 -9.21
N VAL A 88 9.48 -2.02 -9.68
CA VAL A 88 9.66 -1.48 -11.05
C VAL A 88 10.98 -0.74 -11.25
N GLU A 89 11.62 -0.35 -10.14
CA GLU A 89 12.95 0.26 -10.10
C GLU A 89 14.06 -0.78 -9.80
N SER A 90 13.69 -2.05 -9.63
CA SER A 90 14.63 -3.15 -9.41
C SER A 90 15.01 -3.84 -10.73
N SER A 91 16.05 -4.67 -10.69
CA SER A 91 16.45 -5.52 -11.82
C SER A 91 15.62 -6.82 -11.95
N LEU A 92 14.60 -7.02 -11.11
CA LEU A 92 13.81 -8.26 -11.09
C LEU A 92 12.78 -8.33 -12.21
N LEU A 93 12.21 -7.19 -12.61
CA LEU A 93 11.29 -7.10 -13.74
C LEU A 93 12.03 -6.72 -15.01
N THR A 94 12.24 -7.71 -15.87
CA THR A 94 12.96 -7.57 -17.13
C THR A 94 12.03 -7.49 -18.34
N GLU A 95 10.77 -7.91 -18.19
CA GLU A 95 9.74 -7.78 -19.22
C GLU A 95 8.96 -6.47 -19.06
N PRO A 96 8.47 -5.87 -20.17
CA PRO A 96 7.64 -4.67 -20.12
C PRO A 96 6.28 -4.97 -19.47
N LEU A 97 5.83 -4.06 -18.62
CA LEU A 97 4.48 -4.08 -18.00
C LEU A 97 3.37 -3.55 -18.93
N TRP A 98 3.73 -3.06 -20.11
CA TRP A 98 2.80 -2.54 -21.10
C TRP A 98 2.81 -3.40 -22.36
N ASP A 99 1.68 -3.39 -23.07
CA ASP A 99 1.63 -3.91 -24.44
C ASP A 99 2.05 -2.79 -25.40
N ALA A 100 3.17 -3.01 -26.11
CA ALA A 100 3.72 -2.08 -27.09
C ALA A 100 2.74 -1.73 -28.23
N ALA A 101 1.75 -2.59 -28.51
CA ALA A 101 0.71 -2.32 -29.50
C ALA A 101 -0.37 -1.33 -29.01
N THR A 102 -0.47 -1.13 -27.69
CA THR A 102 -1.54 -0.33 -27.07
C THR A 102 -1.11 1.06 -26.64
N VAL A 103 0.20 1.34 -26.64
CA VAL A 103 0.78 2.61 -26.21
C VAL A 103 1.19 3.46 -27.42
N PRO A 104 1.04 4.80 -27.36
CA PRO A 104 1.34 5.69 -28.47
C PRO A 104 2.85 5.83 -28.77
N TYR A 105 3.71 5.47 -27.82
CA TYR A 105 5.16 5.48 -27.93
C TYR A 105 5.78 4.40 -27.06
N GLN A 106 7.07 4.10 -27.30
CA GLN A 106 7.80 3.15 -26.48
C GLN A 106 8.30 3.79 -25.18
N TYR A 107 8.11 3.09 -24.07
CA TYR A 107 8.70 3.45 -22.78
C TYR A 107 10.12 2.92 -22.66
N PRO A 108 11.04 3.66 -22.02
CA PRO A 108 12.41 3.22 -21.84
C PRO A 108 12.56 2.12 -20.79
N ASN A 109 11.67 2.07 -19.79
CA ASN A 109 11.67 1.08 -18.71
C ASN A 109 10.31 1.05 -17.98
N ASN A 110 10.14 0.06 -17.10
CA ASN A 110 8.93 -0.13 -16.28
C ASN A 110 8.65 1.05 -15.33
N GLY A 111 9.67 1.63 -14.69
CA GLY A 111 9.50 2.76 -13.78
C GLY A 111 8.86 3.98 -14.45
N MET A 112 9.29 4.33 -15.67
CA MET A 112 8.72 5.44 -16.44
C MET A 112 7.27 5.15 -16.88
N PHE A 113 6.98 3.92 -17.30
CA PHE A 113 5.62 3.52 -17.66
C PHE A 113 4.67 3.61 -16.46
N VAL A 114 5.04 3.00 -15.33
CA VAL A 114 4.20 3.01 -14.12
C VAL A 114 4.01 4.42 -13.61
N ARG A 115 5.06 5.25 -13.58
CA ARG A 115 4.93 6.67 -13.17
C ARG A 115 3.87 7.41 -13.97
N GLU A 116 3.88 7.29 -15.30
CA GLU A 116 2.88 7.94 -16.14
C GLU A 116 1.49 7.35 -15.94
N TYR A 117 1.39 6.03 -15.84
CA TYR A 117 0.14 5.32 -15.55
C TYR A 117 -0.47 5.81 -14.23
N THR A 118 0.30 5.88 -13.14
CA THR A 118 -0.16 6.36 -11.83
C THR A 118 -0.64 7.80 -11.91
N ILE A 119 0.10 8.69 -12.59
CA ILE A 119 -0.31 10.09 -12.77
C ILE A 119 -1.67 10.16 -13.48
N LYS A 120 -1.85 9.40 -14.55
CA LYS A 120 -3.10 9.36 -15.32
C LYS A 120 -4.25 8.80 -14.48
N LEU A 121 -4.00 7.71 -13.74
CA LEU A 121 -4.97 7.09 -12.85
C LEU A 121 -5.47 8.10 -11.81
N LEU A 122 -4.55 8.70 -11.04
CA LEU A 122 -4.90 9.62 -9.97
C LEU A 122 -5.52 10.93 -10.49
N SER A 123 -5.04 11.45 -11.62
CA SER A 123 -5.65 12.64 -12.24
C SER A 123 -7.11 12.39 -12.66
N THR A 124 -7.44 11.16 -13.05
CA THR A 124 -8.81 10.79 -13.42
C THR A 124 -9.68 10.57 -12.18
N SER A 125 -9.13 9.96 -11.13
CA SER A 125 -9.84 9.68 -9.89
C SER A 125 -10.06 10.92 -9.01
N PHE A 126 -9.22 11.96 -9.14
CA PHE A 126 -9.24 13.17 -8.33
C PHE A 126 -9.34 14.44 -9.17
N PRO A 127 -10.50 14.74 -9.79
CA PRO A 127 -10.66 15.89 -10.69
C PRO A 127 -10.50 17.24 -9.98
N ASN A 128 -10.52 17.27 -8.65
CA ASN A 128 -10.33 18.48 -7.84
C ASN A 128 -8.86 18.80 -7.56
N MET A 129 -7.93 17.88 -7.85
CA MET A 129 -6.49 18.10 -7.75
C MET A 129 -5.92 18.48 -9.11
N THR A 130 -5.00 19.43 -9.10
CA THR A 130 -4.32 19.86 -10.32
C THR A 130 -3.38 18.76 -10.82
N ALA A 131 -3.17 18.70 -12.14
CA ALA A 131 -2.20 17.78 -12.73
C ALA A 131 -0.79 17.93 -12.13
N THR A 132 -0.43 19.17 -11.74
CA THR A 132 0.84 19.47 -11.06
C THR A 132 0.94 18.81 -9.69
N GLU A 133 -0.10 18.91 -8.85
CA GLU A 133 -0.14 18.29 -7.52
C GLU A 133 -0.04 16.77 -7.61
N VAL A 134 -0.80 16.16 -8.52
CA VAL A 134 -0.75 14.71 -8.76
C VAL A 134 0.64 14.29 -9.23
N THR A 135 1.26 15.05 -10.14
CA THR A 135 2.60 14.74 -10.64
C THR A 135 3.66 14.86 -9.53
N GLN A 136 3.56 15.89 -8.68
CA GLN A 136 4.45 16.07 -7.53
C GLN A 136 4.33 14.92 -6.53
N LEU A 137 3.10 14.49 -6.22
CA LEU A 137 2.87 13.32 -5.38
C LEU A 137 3.56 12.09 -5.96
N VAL A 138 3.26 11.73 -7.21
CA VAL A 138 3.78 10.49 -7.81
C VAL A 138 5.31 10.53 -7.86
N ASN A 139 5.92 11.66 -8.22
CA ASN A 139 7.38 11.81 -8.17
C ASN A 139 7.91 11.61 -6.74
N GLY A 140 7.28 12.22 -5.74
CA GLY A 140 7.64 12.04 -4.33
C GLY A 140 7.55 10.58 -3.87
N LEU A 141 6.53 9.82 -4.32
CA LEU A 141 6.41 8.38 -4.06
C LEU A 141 7.57 7.58 -4.67
N PHE A 142 7.96 7.87 -5.92
CA PHE A 142 9.11 7.20 -6.54
C PHE A 142 10.44 7.54 -5.87
N GLU A 143 10.65 8.80 -5.47
CA GLU A 143 11.85 9.28 -4.79
C GLU A 143 11.99 8.69 -3.39
N SER A 144 10.87 8.58 -2.66
CA SER A 144 10.82 8.06 -1.28
C SER A 144 10.57 6.55 -1.18
N ARG A 145 10.53 5.80 -2.28
CA ARG A 145 10.20 4.36 -2.27
C ARG A 145 11.00 3.51 -1.28
N ASN A 146 12.25 3.88 -0.98
CA ASN A 146 13.11 3.18 0.00
C ASN A 146 12.96 3.68 1.45
N ASP A 147 12.20 4.74 1.67
CA ASP A 147 11.87 5.30 2.99
C ASP A 147 10.36 5.22 3.22
N LEU A 148 9.95 4.17 3.93
CA LEU A 148 8.54 3.91 4.23
C LEU A 148 7.88 5.07 4.99
N SER A 149 8.61 5.77 5.86
CA SER A 149 8.03 6.87 6.61
C SER A 149 7.66 8.02 5.69
N THR A 150 8.59 8.44 4.84
CA THR A 150 8.37 9.53 3.88
C THR A 150 7.34 9.14 2.82
N PHE A 151 7.40 7.92 2.29
CA PHE A 151 6.42 7.38 1.34
C PHE A 151 5.00 7.38 1.92
N LYS A 152 4.84 6.90 3.16
CA LYS A 152 3.57 6.91 3.89
C LYS A 152 3.04 8.33 4.09
N ASN A 153 3.92 9.28 4.43
CA ASN A 153 3.53 10.67 4.63
C ASN A 153 3.01 11.31 3.34
N HIS A 154 3.66 11.09 2.20
CA HIS A 154 3.16 11.57 0.91
C HIS A 154 1.74 11.09 0.60
N ILE A 155 1.47 9.79 0.81
CA ILE A 155 0.12 9.25 0.61
C ILE A 155 -0.87 9.87 1.60
N ARG A 156 -0.48 10.00 2.86
CA ARG A 156 -1.35 10.58 3.89
C ARG A 156 -1.73 12.02 3.57
N ASP A 157 -0.74 12.84 3.21
CA ASP A 157 -0.95 14.25 2.90
C ASP A 157 -1.86 14.40 1.68
N PHE A 158 -1.67 13.57 0.65
CA PHE A 158 -2.57 13.50 -0.49
C PHE A 158 -4.00 13.17 -0.09
N LEU A 159 -4.19 12.12 0.73
CA LEU A 159 -5.53 11.75 1.20
C LEU A 159 -6.16 12.91 1.97
N VAL A 160 -5.47 13.49 2.95
CA VAL A 160 -6.01 14.61 3.76
C VAL A 160 -6.34 15.85 2.93
N GLN A 161 -5.57 16.12 1.86
CA GLN A 161 -5.84 17.21 0.93
C GLN A 161 -7.02 16.93 -0.01
N SER A 162 -7.40 15.66 -0.23
CA SER A 162 -8.59 15.32 -1.00
C SER A 162 -9.85 15.81 -0.28
N LYS A 163 -10.84 16.29 -1.05
CA LYS A 163 -12.07 16.87 -0.49
C LYS A 163 -12.80 15.85 0.39
N GLU A 164 -12.82 14.60 -0.05
CA GLU A 164 -13.51 13.47 0.55
C GLU A 164 -13.01 13.18 1.98
N PHE A 165 -11.71 13.34 2.23
CA PHE A 165 -11.09 13.10 3.54
C PHE A 165 -10.91 14.35 4.39
N SER A 166 -10.82 15.54 3.77
CA SER A 166 -10.64 16.82 4.47
C SER A 166 -11.73 17.10 5.52
N ALA A 167 -12.94 16.56 5.28
CA ALA A 167 -14.12 16.75 6.14
C ALA A 167 -14.31 15.63 7.18
N GLN A 168 -13.40 14.66 7.27
CA GLN A 168 -13.59 13.45 8.10
C GLN A 168 -12.60 13.34 9.27
N ASP A 169 -12.93 12.48 10.25
CA ASP A 169 -11.96 12.03 11.25
C ASP A 169 -10.94 11.09 10.58
N ASN A 170 -9.66 11.46 10.66
CA ASN A 170 -8.56 10.78 9.98
C ASN A 170 -7.62 10.05 10.95
N LYS A 171 -8.02 9.83 12.22
CA LYS A 171 -7.21 9.12 13.23
C LYS A 171 -6.68 7.77 12.76
N ASP A 172 -7.45 7.02 11.98
CA ASP A 172 -7.04 5.72 11.47
C ASP A 172 -5.78 5.79 10.58
N LEU A 173 -5.55 6.92 9.88
CA LEU A 173 -4.34 7.13 9.08
C LEU A 173 -3.07 7.29 9.93
N TYR A 174 -3.21 7.49 11.25
CA TYR A 174 -2.16 7.67 12.24
C TYR A 174 -2.13 6.55 13.30
N ALA A 175 -2.95 5.51 13.14
CA ALA A 175 -3.12 4.47 14.16
C ALA A 175 -1.81 3.73 14.48
N GLU A 176 -0.96 3.51 13.47
CA GLU A 176 0.35 2.87 13.65
C GLU A 176 1.31 3.74 14.47
N GLU A 177 1.41 5.04 14.16
CA GLU A 177 2.24 5.99 14.91
C GLU A 177 1.77 6.11 16.36
N ALA A 178 0.45 6.17 16.57
CA ALA A 178 -0.14 6.21 17.91
C ALA A 178 0.11 4.93 18.72
N ALA A 179 0.15 3.75 18.06
CA ALA A 179 0.51 2.49 18.72
C ALA A 179 2.00 2.46 19.08
N LEU A 180 2.88 2.86 18.16
CA LEU A 180 4.33 2.94 18.40
C LEU A 180 4.68 3.93 19.52
N GLN A 181 4.00 5.08 19.57
CA GLN A 181 4.22 6.06 20.62
C GLN A 181 3.77 5.55 21.99
N ARG A 182 2.60 4.90 22.07
CA ARG A 182 2.11 4.26 23.30
C ARG A 182 3.07 3.19 23.80
N GLU A 183 3.59 2.36 22.91
CA GLU A 183 4.57 1.33 23.29
C GLU A 183 5.88 1.97 23.80
N ARG A 184 6.39 3.02 23.14
CA ARG A 184 7.58 3.74 23.64
C ARG A 184 7.36 4.38 25.01
N GLU A 185 6.20 4.98 25.23
CA GLU A 185 5.83 5.57 26.52
C GLU A 185 5.73 4.49 27.60
N ARG A 186 5.12 3.35 27.29
CA ARG A 186 5.07 2.18 28.17
C ARG A 186 6.48 1.67 28.52
N GLN A 187 7.36 1.49 27.54
CA GLN A 187 8.75 1.09 27.77
C GLN A 187 9.52 2.09 28.64
N ARG A 188 9.27 3.39 28.46
CA ARG A 188 9.84 4.43 29.32
C ARG A 188 9.32 4.33 30.75
N MET A 189 8.02 4.11 30.96
CA MET A 189 7.46 3.95 32.30
C MET A 189 8.03 2.71 33.01
N LEU A 190 8.21 1.59 32.31
CA LEU A 190 8.85 0.37 32.84
C LEU A 190 10.31 0.61 33.24
N SER A 191 11.01 1.54 32.58
CA SER A 191 12.41 1.86 32.91
C SER A 191 12.60 2.76 34.14
N ILE A 192 11.53 3.34 34.69
CA ILE A 192 11.59 4.23 35.86
C ILE A 192 11.04 3.50 37.09
N PRO A 193 11.88 3.10 38.06
CA PRO A 193 11.43 2.42 39.27
C PRO A 193 10.36 3.22 40.02
N GLY A 194 9.23 2.59 40.35
CA GLY A 194 8.13 3.18 41.13
C GLY A 194 7.02 3.86 40.33
N LEU A 195 7.11 3.91 38.99
CA LEU A 195 6.07 4.51 38.15
C LEU A 195 4.92 3.56 37.76
N ILE A 196 5.14 2.25 37.83
CA ILE A 196 4.15 1.20 37.54
C ILE A 196 3.94 0.39 38.82
N ALA A 197 2.67 0.08 39.14
CA ALA A 197 2.35 -0.68 40.34
C ALA A 197 2.88 -2.12 40.21
N PRO A 198 3.48 -2.72 41.27
CA PRO A 198 4.06 -4.07 41.19
C PRO A 198 3.10 -5.17 40.71
N ASN A 199 1.80 -5.01 40.94
CA ASN A 199 0.79 -5.98 40.51
C ASN A 199 0.55 -5.94 38.99
N GLU A 200 0.66 -4.77 38.36
CA GLU A 200 0.51 -4.62 36.90
C GLU A 200 1.70 -5.23 36.15
N ILE A 201 2.88 -5.31 36.80
CA ILE A 201 4.07 -5.97 36.26
C ILE A 201 3.92 -7.50 36.30
N GLN A 202 3.20 -8.05 37.29
CA GLN A 202 3.03 -9.50 37.49
C GLN A 202 1.98 -10.10 36.57
N ASP A 203 0.84 -9.43 36.35
CA ASP A 203 -0.18 -9.89 35.41
C ASP A 203 0.36 -9.98 33.98
N GLU A 204 1.29 -9.10 33.60
CA GLU A 204 1.91 -9.10 32.25
C GLU A 204 2.94 -10.22 32.01
N MET A 205 3.60 -10.74 33.06
CA MET A 205 4.52 -11.88 32.93
C MET A 205 3.78 -13.21 32.68
N LEU A 206 2.48 -13.25 32.94
CA LEU A 206 1.65 -14.45 32.80
C LEU A 206 0.97 -14.54 31.43
N ASP A 207 0.87 -13.42 30.69
CA ASP A 207 0.21 -13.29 29.38
C ASP A 207 1.20 -13.21 28.19
N SER A 208 2.51 -13.33 28.43
CA SER A 208 3.58 -13.41 27.39
C SER A 208 3.97 -14.85 27.07
#